data_AF-A0A264VLA7-F1
#
_entry.id   AF-A0A264VLA7-F1
#
_cell.length_a   1.000
_cell.length_b   1.000
_cell.length_c   1.000
_cell.angle_alpha   90.00
_cell.angle_beta   90.00
_cell.angle_gamma   90.00
#
_symmetry.space_group_name_H-M   'P 1'
#
loop_
_entity.id
_entity.type
_entity.pdbx_description
1 polymer ?
#
loop_
_entity_poly.entity_id
_entity_poly.type
_entity_poly.pdbx_seq_one_letter_code
_entity_poly.pdbx_strand_id
1 'polypeptide(L)' 'MKKLFDTTDFNNCDVCGDDMCTIATEGDGKKVFNGDSVTCCGCSNTGQITVEAEDCAYIEWDNPNDD' A
#
# COMPACT_ATOMS: atom_id res chain seq x y z
N MET A 1 10.40 13.39 7.14
CA MET A 1 9.80 13.67 5.81
C MET A 1 9.35 12.35 5.25
N LYS A 2 8.09 12.22 4.82
CA LYS A 2 7.62 11.02 4.14
C LYS A 2 8.28 10.90 2.76
N LYS A 3 8.68 9.69 2.38
CA LYS A 3 9.20 9.33 1.07
C LYS A 3 8.15 8.51 0.32
N LEU A 4 8.11 8.70 -0.99
CA LEU A 4 7.30 7.91 -1.90
C LEU A 4 8.20 6.93 -2.63
N PHE A 5 7.74 5.69 -2.77
CA PHE A 5 8.39 4.72 -3.65
C PHE A 5 7.33 3.79 -4.26
N ASP A 6 7.60 3.34 -5.48
CA ASP A 6 6.75 2.41 -6.21
C ASP A 6 7.22 0.97 -6.00
N THR A 7 6.30 0.02 -5.88
CA THR A 7 6.59 -1.40 -5.69
C THR A 7 5.47 -2.30 -6.21
N THR A 8 5.81 -3.58 -6.42
CA THR A 8 4.90 -4.70 -6.74
C THR A 8 4.99 -5.82 -5.70
N ASP A 9 5.61 -5.56 -4.54
CA ASP A 9 5.91 -6.59 -3.52
C ASP A 9 4.71 -6.98 -2.65
N PHE A 10 3.58 -6.28 -2.82
CA PHE A 10 2.37 -6.46 -2.01
C PHE A 10 1.21 -7.04 -2.84
N ASN A 11 0.11 -7.38 -2.18
CA ASN A 11 -1.10 -7.86 -2.83
C ASN A 11 -1.69 -6.83 -3.81
N ASN A 12 -2.29 -7.35 -4.89
CA ASN A 12 -2.92 -6.55 -5.93
C ASN A 12 -4.05 -5.67 -5.37
N CYS A 13 -4.35 -4.59 -6.07
CA CYS A 13 -5.48 -3.72 -5.80
C CYS A 13 -6.80 -4.47 -5.94
N ASP A 14 -7.63 -4.46 -4.90
CA ASP A 14 -8.92 -5.18 -4.89
C ASP A 14 -9.94 -4.60 -5.88
N VAL A 15 -9.74 -3.37 -6.36
CA VAL A 15 -10.65 -2.68 -7.28
C VAL A 15 -10.35 -3.00 -8.74
N CYS A 16 -9.09 -2.89 -9.17
CA CYS A 16 -8.71 -3.05 -10.58
C CYS A 16 -7.79 -4.25 -10.86
N GLY A 17 -7.30 -4.92 -9.83
CA GLY A 17 -6.37 -6.06 -9.95
C GLY A 17 -4.93 -5.71 -10.31
N ASP A 18 -4.58 -4.42 -10.41
CA ASP A 18 -3.22 -3.95 -10.67
C ASP A 18 -2.30 -4.29 -9.48
N ASP A 19 -1.07 -4.73 -9.76
CA ASP A 19 -0.08 -5.11 -8.76
C ASP A 19 0.88 -3.96 -8.39
N MET A 20 0.86 -2.86 -9.15
CA MET A 20 1.72 -1.70 -8.91
C MET A 20 1.05 -0.66 -8.01
N CYS A 21 1.78 -0.23 -6.98
CA CYS A 21 1.34 0.82 -6.07
C CYS A 21 2.49 1.74 -5.64
N THR A 22 2.12 2.93 -5.18
CA THR A 22 3.03 3.90 -4.53
C THR A 22 2.77 3.91 -3.04
N ILE A 23 3.82 3.79 -2.21
CA ILE A 23 3.72 3.83 -0.74
C ILE A 23 4.35 5.13 -0.21
N ALA A 24 3.60 5.84 0.64
CA ALA A 24 4.06 7.02 1.35
C ALA A 24 4.50 6.67 2.78
N THR A 25 5.80 6.44 2.96
CA THR A 25 6.39 5.95 4.21
C THR A 25 7.33 6.96 4.88
N GLU A 26 7.50 6.91 6.19
CA GLU A 26 8.63 7.57 6.86
C GLU A 26 9.96 6.81 6.71
N GLY A 27 9.91 5.60 6.15
CA GLY A 27 11.04 4.73 5.91
C GLY A 27 12.00 5.20 4.83
N ASP A 28 13.02 4.38 4.58
CA ASP A 28 14.03 4.60 3.56
C ASP A 28 13.66 4.02 2.19
N GLY A 29 12.44 3.50 2.03
CA GLY A 29 11.98 2.77 0.84
C GLY A 29 12.33 1.28 0.85
N LYS A 30 12.94 0.78 1.94
CA LYS A 30 13.20 -0.67 2.16
C LYS A 30 12.36 -1.25 3.30
N LYS A 31 11.74 -0.38 4.09
CA LYS A 31 10.86 -0.73 5.20
C LYS A 31 9.57 0.05 5.06
N VAL A 32 8.47 -0.62 5.37
CA VAL A 32 7.15 -0.04 5.54
C VAL A 32 6.75 -0.13 7.00
N PHE A 33 5.81 0.71 7.41
CA PHE A 33 5.27 0.76 8.75
C PHE A 33 3.75 0.63 8.70
N ASN A 34 3.18 0.12 9.80
CA ASN A 34 1.75 0.02 9.95
C ASN A 34 1.08 1.40 9.79
N GLY A 35 0.08 1.51 8.93
CA GLY A 35 -0.60 2.76 8.59
C GLY A 35 0.08 3.62 7.52
N ASP A 36 1.19 3.18 6.91
CA ASP A 36 1.74 3.86 5.74
C ASP A 36 0.70 3.87 4.61
N SER A 37 0.51 5.04 4.00
CA SER A 37 -0.54 5.23 2.99
C SER A 37 -0.11 4.65 1.64
N VAL A 38 -1.04 4.03 0.94
CA VAL A 38 -0.82 3.37 -0.34
C VAL A 38 -1.78 3.93 -1.38
N THR A 39 -1.28 4.10 -2.62
CA THR A 39 -2.09 4.49 -3.77
C THR A 39 -1.84 3.52 -4.92
N CYS A 40 -2.90 2.92 -5.48
CA CYS A 40 -2.83 2.07 -6.65
C CYS A 40 -2.46 2.89 -7.90
N CYS A 41 -1.48 2.43 -8.68
CA CYS A 41 -1.05 3.16 -9.88
C CYS A 41 -2.05 3.01 -11.05
N GLY A 42 -2.82 1.92 -11.09
CA GLY A 42 -3.77 1.64 -12.18
C GLY A 42 -5.10 2.40 -12.07
N CYS A 43 -5.67 2.49 -10.86
CA CYS A 43 -7.00 3.12 -10.65
C CYS A 43 -7.02 4.24 -9.62
N SER A 44 -5.88 4.59 -8.99
CA SER A 44 -5.78 5.59 -7.93
C SER A 44 -6.60 5.29 -6.66
N ASN A 45 -7.11 4.06 -6.49
CA ASN A 45 -7.67 3.63 -5.22
C ASN A 45 -6.62 3.72 -4.11
N THR A 46 -7.05 4.00 -2.88
CA THR A 46 -6.16 4.15 -1.73
C THR A 46 -6.25 2.95 -0.80
N GLY A 47 -5.29 2.85 0.10
CA GLY A 47 -5.27 1.85 1.16
C GLY A 47 -4.16 2.18 2.16
N GLN A 48 -3.93 1.26 3.09
CA GLN A 48 -2.88 1.39 4.09
C GLN A 48 -2.12 0.07 4.26
N ILE A 49 -0.86 0.18 4.66
CA ILE A 49 -0.06 -0.99 5.05
C ILE A 49 -0.53 -1.49 6.41
N THR A 50 -0.85 -2.78 6.47
CA THR A 50 -1.11 -3.51 7.71
C THR A 50 0.05 -4.46 7.98
N VAL A 51 0.71 -4.30 9.15
CA VAL A 51 1.84 -5.14 9.57
C VAL A 51 1.39 -6.05 10.71
N GLU A 52 1.29 -7.35 10.47
CA GLU A 52 0.91 -8.35 11.48
C GLU A 52 2.12 -8.91 12.22
N ALA A 53 3.27 -9.04 11.54
CA ALA A 53 4.53 -9.56 12.07
C ALA A 53 5.73 -9.00 11.31
N GLU A 54 6.96 -9.27 11.77
CA GLU A 54 8.21 -8.74 11.19
C GLU A 54 8.34 -8.99 9.68
N ASP A 55 7.87 -10.14 9.20
CA ASP A 55 7.88 -10.54 7.78
C ASP A 55 6.46 -10.78 7.21
N CYS A 56 5.42 -10.21 7.85
CA CYS A 56 4.03 -10.31 7.38
C CYS A 56 3.40 -8.93 7.33
N ALA A 57 3.38 -8.36 6.13
CA ALA A 57 2.70 -7.10 5.84
C ALA A 57 1.92 -7.22 4.52
N TYR A 58 0.75 -6.60 4.48
CA TYR A 58 -0.12 -6.55 3.30
C TYR A 58 -0.78 -5.17 3.20
N ILE A 59 -1.36 -4.87 2.05
CA ILE A 59 -2.16 -3.66 1.84
C ILE A 59 -3.59 -3.99 2.18
N GLU A 60 -4.14 -3.29 3.16
CA GLU A 60 -5.59 -3.18 3.37
C GLU A 60 -6.09 -2.07 2.45
N TRP A 61 -6.71 -2.47 1.33
CA TRP A 61 -7.26 -1.53 0.37
C TRP A 61 -8.57 -0.94 0.87
N ASP A 62 -8.76 0.36 0.66
CA ASP A 62 -10.04 0.99 0.92
C ASP A 62 -11.06 0.41 -0.07
N ASN A 63 -12.20 -0.03 0.44
CA ASN A 63 -13.29 -0.51 -0.40
C ASN A 63 -14.09 0.73 -0.88
N PRO A 64 -14.04 1.09 -2.17
CA PRO A 64 -14.73 2.28 -2.67
C PRO A 64 -16.27 2.16 -2.61
N ASN A 65 -16.80 1.00 -2.19
CA ASN A 65 -18.23 0.74 -2.06
C ASN A 65 -18.70 0.62 -0.60
N ASP A 66 -17.81 0.71 0.39
CA ASP A 66 -18.19 0.76 1.80
C ASP A 66 -18.40 2.24 2.21
N ASP A 67 -19.64 2.72 2.04
CA ASP A 67 -20.16 4.01 2.56
C ASP A 67 -20.68 3.87 4.00
#